data_AF-U5D1A9-F1
#
_entry.id   AF-U5D1A9-F1
#
_cell.length_a   1.000
_cell.length_b   1.000
_cell.length_c   1.000
_cell.angle_alpha   90.00
_cell.angle_beta   90.00
_cell.angle_gamma   90.00
#
_symmetry.space_group_name_H-M   'P 1'
#
loop_
_entity.id
_entity.type
_entity.pdbx_description
1 polymer ?
#
loop_
_entity_poly.entity_id
_entity_poly.type
_entity_poly.pdbx_seq_one_letter_code
_entity_poly.pdbx_strand_id
1 'polypeptide(L)'
;MASNSRVVLDALLLEYKSEFAGFTSLVDVAGGTGTAISKIVEANPHISGINFDLPHVVATAPNYPGVVNVGGDMFSSIPSADGVFMK
;
A
#
# COMPACT_ATOMS: atom_id res chain seq x y z
N MET A 1 -11.69 11.85 6.30
CA MET A 1 -10.78 11.84 5.13
C MET A 1 -10.61 10.48 4.45
N ALA A 2 -11.30 9.41 4.88
CA ALA A 2 -11.24 8.09 4.23
C ALA A 2 -12.04 7.98 2.91
N SER A 3 -13.13 8.75 2.76
CA SER A 3 -14.02 8.64 1.60
C SER A 3 -13.36 9.12 0.29
N ASN A 4 -12.71 10.30 0.32
CA ASN A 4 -12.05 10.85 -0.88
C ASN A 4 -10.89 9.98 -1.35
N SER A 5 -10.16 9.34 -0.43
CA SER A 5 -9.06 8.42 -0.78
C SER A 5 -9.54 7.18 -1.54
N ARG A 6 -10.77 6.69 -1.27
CA ARG A 6 -11.32 5.54 -2.00
C ARG A 6 -11.64 5.88 -3.45
N VAL A 7 -12.31 7.00 -3.70
CA VAL A 7 -12.69 7.43 -5.06
C VAL A 7 -11.44 7.68 -5.92
N VAL A 8 -10.43 8.35 -5.36
CA VAL A 8 -9.16 8.60 -6.06
C VAL A 8 -8.43 7.29 -6.36
N LEU A 9 -8.39 6.36 -5.41
CA LEU A 9 -7.73 5.06 -5.61
C LEU A 9 -8.40 4.21 -6.68
N ASP A 10 -9.74 4.18 -6.70
CA ASP A 10 -10.48 3.41 -7.70
C ASP A 10 -10.25 3.99 -9.11
N ALA A 11 -10.15 5.32 -9.26
CA ALA A 11 -9.76 5.97 -10.51
C ALA A 11 -8.32 5.65 -10.92
N LEU A 12 -7.37 5.68 -9.97
CA LEU A 12 -5.97 5.33 -10.22
C LEU A 12 -5.80 3.89 -10.71
N LEU A 13 -6.52 2.93 -10.11
CA LEU A 13 -6.46 1.53 -10.53
C LEU A 13 -7.04 1.30 -11.94
N LEU A 14 -7.97 2.15 -12.37
CA LEU A 14 -8.52 2.10 -13.73
C LEU A 14 -7.57 2.72 -14.75
N GLU A 15 -7.02 3.91 -14.46
CA GLU A 15 -6.16 4.63 -15.41
C GLU A 15 -4.75 4.06 -15.52
N TYR A 16 -4.17 3.58 -14.41
CA TYR A 16 -2.76 3.19 -14.33
C TYR A 16 -2.54 1.67 -14.24
N LYS A 17 -3.51 0.87 -14.71
CA LYS A 17 -3.47 -0.59 -14.61
C LYS A 17 -2.21 -1.18 -15.28
N SER A 18 -1.79 -0.63 -16.41
CA SER A 18 -0.59 -1.06 -17.15
C SER A 18 0.70 -0.81 -16.38
N GLU A 19 0.75 0.27 -15.62
CA GLU A 19 1.90 0.71 -14.84
C GLU A 19 2.09 -0.21 -13.64
N PHE A 20 1.00 -0.66 -13.02
CA PHE A 20 1.05 -1.68 -11.97
C PHE A 20 1.53 -3.05 -12.47
N ALA A 21 1.44 -3.35 -13.77
CA ALA A 21 1.95 -4.60 -14.32
C ALA A 21 3.49 -4.71 -14.27
N GLY A 22 4.20 -3.59 -14.13
CA GLY A 22 5.67 -3.56 -14.05
C GLY A 22 6.24 -3.84 -12.65
N PHE A 23 5.42 -3.79 -11.61
CA PHE A 23 5.86 -4.01 -10.24
C PHE A 23 5.63 -5.46 -9.80
N THR A 24 6.58 -6.00 -9.01
CA THR A 24 6.41 -7.25 -8.27
C THR A 24 6.23 -7.01 -6.77
N SER A 25 6.70 -5.87 -6.26
CA SER A 25 6.53 -5.43 -4.89
C SER A 25 6.26 -3.93 -4.78
N LEU A 26 5.40 -3.54 -3.85
CA LEU A 26 5.04 -2.13 -3.64
C LEU A 26 4.95 -1.82 -2.14
N VAL A 27 5.55 -0.72 -1.70
CA VAL A 27 5.42 -0.21 -0.33
C VAL A 27 4.51 1.02 -0.30
N ASP A 28 3.49 1.00 0.57
CA ASP A 28 2.60 2.11 0.88
C ASP A 28 3.08 2.79 2.18
N VAL A 29 3.69 3.96 2.04
CA VAL A 29 4.31 4.70 3.15
C VAL A 29 3.28 5.62 3.79
N ALA A 30 3.19 5.59 5.13
CA ALA A 30 2.10 6.17 5.90
C ALA A 30 0.72 5.60 5.47
N GLY A 31 0.70 4.29 5.15
CA GLY A 31 -0.48 3.58 4.64
C GLY A 31 -1.57 3.34 5.69
N GLY A 32 -1.33 3.70 6.96
CA GLY A 32 -2.27 3.57 8.05
C GLY A 32 -2.68 2.12 8.29
N THR A 33 -3.98 1.85 8.14
CA THR A 33 -4.52 0.49 8.28
C THR A 33 -4.29 -0.38 7.04
N GLY A 34 -3.62 0.10 6.00
CA GLY A 34 -3.28 -0.69 4.80
C GLY A 34 -4.44 -0.88 3.81
N THR A 35 -5.51 -0.07 3.92
CA THR A 35 -6.68 -0.20 3.03
C THR A 35 -6.36 0.13 1.56
N ALA A 36 -5.41 1.02 1.30
CA ALA A 36 -5.07 1.39 -0.07
C ALA A 36 -4.24 0.30 -0.75
N ILE A 37 -3.13 -0.11 -0.13
CA ILE A 37 -2.29 -1.19 -0.65
C ILE A 37 -3.05 -2.52 -0.80
N SER A 38 -4.00 -2.82 0.09
CA SER A 38 -4.81 -4.06 -0.04
C SER A 38 -5.67 -4.06 -1.29
N LYS A 39 -6.29 -2.93 -1.65
CA LYS A 39 -7.02 -2.78 -2.91
C LYS A 39 -6.11 -2.88 -4.14
N ILE A 40 -4.89 -2.33 -4.05
CA ILE A 40 -3.90 -2.44 -5.14
C ILE A 40 -3.53 -3.90 -5.37
N VAL A 41 -3.21 -4.65 -4.31
CA VAL A 41 -2.88 -6.07 -4.38
C VAL A 41 -4.09 -6.92 -4.82
N GLU A 42 -5.30 -6.61 -4.36
CA GLU A 42 -6.52 -7.29 -4.80
C GLU A 42 -6.75 -7.14 -6.32
N ALA A 43 -6.51 -5.95 -6.86
CA ALA A 43 -6.60 -5.69 -8.30
C ALA A 43 -5.41 -6.23 -9.12
N ASN A 44 -4.26 -6.45 -8.46
CA ASN A 44 -3.01 -6.88 -9.08
C ASN A 44 -2.36 -8.00 -8.25
N PRO A 45 -2.89 -9.23 -8.27
CA PRO A 45 -2.46 -10.30 -7.36
C PRO A 45 -1.01 -10.77 -7.52
N HIS A 46 -0.32 -10.33 -8.58
CA HIS A 46 1.11 -10.57 -8.80
C HIS A 46 2.01 -9.67 -7.94
N ILE A 47 1.45 -8.59 -7.36
CA ILE A 47 2.19 -7.65 -6.51
C ILE A 47 2.15 -8.11 -5.05
N SER A 48 3.31 -8.14 -4.40
CA SER A 48 3.42 -8.25 -2.95
C SER A 48 3.40 -6.87 -2.29
N GLY A 49 2.42 -6.62 -1.43
CA GLY A 49 2.22 -5.33 -0.78
C GLY A 49 2.93 -5.22 0.58
N ILE A 50 3.49 -4.06 0.87
CA ILE A 50 4.00 -3.69 2.20
C ILE A 50 3.22 -2.46 2.68
N ASN A 51 2.44 -2.60 3.74
CA ASN A 51 1.87 -1.46 4.44
C ASN A 51 2.87 -0.97 5.49
N PHE A 52 3.37 0.26 5.36
CA PHE A 52 4.39 0.83 6.24
C PHE A 52 3.88 2.07 6.96
N ASP A 53 3.87 2.04 8.29
CA ASP A 53 3.50 3.17 9.14
C ASP A 53 4.19 3.06 10.51
N LEU A 54 3.90 3.97 11.43
CA LEU A 54 4.41 3.92 12.80
C LEU A 54 4.00 2.60 13.47
N PRO A 55 4.84 2.01 14.35
CA PRO A 55 4.57 0.72 14.97
C PRO A 55 3.20 0.61 15.65
N HIS A 56 2.76 1.68 16.33
CA HIS A 56 1.48 1.71 17.01
C HIS A 56 0.27 1.79 16.05
N VAL A 57 0.47 2.30 14.83
CA VAL A 57 -0.56 2.37 13.80
C VAL A 57 -0.77 0.98 13.19
N VAL A 58 0.31 0.37 12.70
CA VAL A 58 0.24 -0.96 12.05
C VAL A 58 -0.17 -2.08 13.01
N ALA A 59 0.06 -1.93 14.32
CA ALA A 59 -0.42 -2.88 15.33
C ALA A 59 -1.96 -3.01 15.36
N THR A 60 -2.68 -2.02 14.84
CA THR A 60 -4.15 -2.02 14.73
C THR A 60 -4.64 -2.37 13.31
N ALA A 61 -3.72 -2.54 12.36
CA ALA A 61 -4.08 -2.85 10.98
C ALA A 61 -4.59 -4.29 10.87
N PRO A 62 -5.68 -4.53 10.14
CA PRO A 62 -6.13 -5.88 9.85
C PRO A 62 -5.13 -6.60 8.93
N ASN A 63 -5.19 -7.93 8.93
CA ASN A 63 -4.43 -8.73 7.98
C ASN A 63 -5.16 -8.76 6.63
N TYR A 64 -4.48 -8.33 5.58
CA TYR A 64 -4.95 -8.47 4.20
C TYR A 64 -4.12 -9.52 3.46
N PRO A 65 -4.74 -10.42 2.68
CA PRO A 65 -4.00 -11.35 1.83
C PRO A 65 -3.03 -10.60 0.89
N GLY A 66 -1.80 -11.10 0.79
CA GLY A 66 -0.76 -10.49 -0.07
C GLY A 66 -0.17 -9.17 0.45
N VAL A 67 -0.53 -8.73 1.67
CA VAL A 67 0.02 -7.53 2.31
C VAL A 67 0.71 -7.89 3.62
N VAL A 68 1.91 -7.35 3.84
CA VAL A 68 2.63 -7.41 5.12
C VAL A 68 2.61 -6.03 5.80
N ASN A 69 2.22 -6.00 7.06
CA ASN A 69 2.26 -4.79 7.89
C ASN A 69 3.65 -4.64 8.53
N VAL A 70 4.33 -3.51 8.31
CA VAL A 70 5.67 -3.23 8.83
C VAL A 70 5.66 -1.91 9.59
N GLY A 71 6.09 -1.96 10.85
CA GLY A 71 6.21 -0.77 11.70
C GLY A 71 7.58 -0.12 11.58
N GLY A 72 7.64 1.19 11.44
CA GLY A 72 8.92 1.93 11.45
C GLY A 72 8.75 3.43 11.35
N ASP A 73 9.83 4.12 11.01
CA ASP A 73 9.87 5.56 10.79
C ASP A 73 10.42 5.86 9.39
N MET A 74 9.59 6.47 8.53
CA MET A 74 9.93 6.77 7.14
C MET A 74 11.07 7.79 7.00
N PHE A 75 11.29 8.63 8.01
CA PHE A 75 12.42 9.59 7.99
C PHE A 75 13.75 8.90 8.31
N SER A 76 13.70 7.71 8.92
CA SER A 76 14.86 6.88 9.17
C SER A 76 15.13 5.90 8.01
N SER A 77 14.13 5.12 7.62
CA SER A 77 14.21 4.18 6.49
C SER A 77 12.84 3.69 6.07
N ILE A 78 12.68 3.37 4.78
CA ILE A 78 11.52 2.66 4.25
C ILE A 78 11.91 1.24 3.79
N PRO A 79 11.00 0.26 3.87
CA PRO A 79 11.21 -1.07 3.29
C PRO A 79 11.55 -0.99 1.79
N SER A 80 12.44 -1.87 1.32
CA SER A 80 12.77 -1.97 -0.09
C SER A 80 11.64 -2.67 -0.86
N ALA A 81 11.24 -2.08 -1.97
CA ALA A 81 10.26 -2.59 -2.92
C ALA A 81 10.55 -2.00 -4.31
N ASP A 82 9.92 -2.54 -5.36
CA ASP A 82 10.10 -2.04 -6.73
C ASP A 82 9.51 -0.64 -6.92
N GLY A 83 8.50 -0.28 -6.12
CA GLY A 83 7.88 1.03 -6.13
C GLY A 83 7.41 1.49 -4.76
N VAL A 84 7.23 2.80 -4.63
CA VAL A 84 6.69 3.47 -3.45
C VAL A 84 5.37 4.13 -3.82
N PHE A 85 4.35 3.88 -3.02
CA PHE A 85 3.04 4.53 -3.09
C PHE A 85 2.88 5.48 -1.89
N MET A 86 2.42 6.69 -2.16
CA MET A 86 2.08 7.74 -1.18
C MET A 86 0.90 8.55 -1.71
N LYS A 87 0.04 9.06 -0.81
CA LYS A 87 -1.25 9.67 -1.14
C LYS A 87 -1.48 11.02 -0.47
#